data_AF-A0A2J8B972-F1
#
_entry.id   AF-A0A2J8B972-F1
#
_cell.length_a   1.000
_cell.length_b   1.000
_cell.length_c   1.000
_cell.angle_alpha   90.00
_cell.angle_beta   90.00
_cell.angle_gamma   90.00
#
_symmetry.space_group_name_H-M   'P 1'
#
loop_
_entity.id
_entity.type
_entity.pdbx_description
1 polymer ?
#
loop_
_entity_poly.entity_id
_entity_poly.type
_entity_poly.pdbx_seq_one_letter_code
_entity_poly.pdbx_strand_id
1 'polypeptide(L)'
;MQTSDKVLNMLGMAQRAGRVAAGEFSAEKMIQSGKARSVLVAEDASDNTKKCFRDKCLFYNIPFAMFATKDRLGHAIGKEMRAVIALSDEGLSKAVFRLLEQIGGEKHES
;
A
#
# COMPACT_ATOMS: atom_id res chain seq x y z
N MET A 1 17.86 12.56 3.99
CA MET A 1 17.06 11.34 3.84
C MET A 1 15.62 11.78 3.60
N GLN A 2 15.06 11.58 2.41
CA GLN A 2 13.71 12.08 2.11
C GLN A 2 12.68 11.18 2.80
N THR A 3 11.58 11.74 3.27
CA THR A 3 10.54 10.96 4.00
C THR A 3 9.89 9.91 3.10
N SER A 4 9.84 10.14 1.77
CA SER A 4 9.43 9.16 0.78
C SER A 4 10.30 7.88 0.82
N ASP A 5 11.61 8.00 1.05
CA ASP A 5 12.50 6.85 1.22
C ASP A 5 12.20 6.08 2.51
N LYS A 6 11.72 6.75 3.56
CA LYS A 6 11.32 6.07 4.81
C LYS A 6 10.11 5.18 4.60
N VAL A 7 9.13 5.64 3.82
CA VAL A 7 7.95 4.82 3.45
C VAL A 7 8.41 3.58 2.69
N LEU A 8 9.23 3.75 1.64
CA LEU A 8 9.75 2.64 0.84
C LEU A 8 10.57 1.65 1.69
N ASN A 9 11.46 2.13 2.56
CA ASN A 9 12.22 1.27 3.48
C ASN A 9 11.29 0.49 4.43
N MET A 10 10.22 1.13 4.92
CA MET A 10 9.24 0.48 5.78
C MET A 10 8.46 -0.62 5.05
N LEU A 11 8.10 -0.40 3.79
CA LEU A 11 7.51 -1.44 2.94
C LEU A 11 8.48 -2.61 2.76
N GLY A 12 9.78 -2.34 2.57
CA GLY A 12 10.81 -3.38 2.49
C GLY A 12 10.92 -4.21 3.78
N MET A 13 10.88 -3.55 4.94
CA MET A 13 10.85 -4.26 6.23
C MET A 13 9.58 -5.11 6.39
N ALA A 14 8.43 -4.57 6.02
CA ALA A 14 7.15 -5.28 6.06
C ALA A 14 7.15 -6.53 5.16
N GLN A 15 7.76 -6.44 3.98
CA GLN A 15 7.95 -7.58 3.08
C GLN A 15 8.85 -8.64 3.71
N ARG A 16 9.98 -8.24 4.29
CA ARG A 16 10.91 -9.18 4.97
C ARG A 16 10.24 -9.90 6.15
N ALA A 17 9.29 -9.24 6.82
CA ALA A 17 8.48 -9.82 7.88
C ALA A 17 7.34 -10.72 7.37
N GLY A 18 7.15 -10.84 6.05
CA GLY A 18 6.06 -11.62 5.45
C GLY A 18 4.67 -11.00 5.67
N ARG A 19 4.60 -9.69 5.93
CA ARG A 19 3.35 -8.96 6.26
C ARG A 19 2.79 -8.14 5.10
N VAL A 20 3.32 -8.32 3.90
CA VAL A 20 2.94 -7.61 2.68
C VAL A 20 2.37 -8.59 1.65
N ALA A 21 1.24 -8.23 1.05
CA ALA A 21 0.76 -8.79 -0.19
C ALA A 21 0.98 -7.80 -1.32
N ALA A 22 1.82 -8.16 -2.29
CA ALA A 22 2.13 -7.32 -3.43
C ALA A 22 1.47 -7.84 -4.70
N GLY A 23 0.88 -6.95 -5.48
CA GLY A 23 0.14 -7.26 -6.71
C GLY A 23 -1.37 -7.32 -6.49
N GLU A 24 -2.12 -7.08 -7.57
CA GLU A 24 -3.58 -6.91 -7.52
C GLU A 24 -4.28 -8.15 -6.95
N PHE A 25 -3.98 -9.34 -7.47
CA PHE A 25 -4.63 -10.57 -7.00
C PHE A 25 -4.36 -10.88 -5.53
N SER A 26 -3.10 -10.77 -5.08
CA SER A 26 -2.73 -11.07 -3.69
C SER A 26 -3.29 -10.04 -2.71
N ALA A 27 -3.26 -8.76 -3.07
CA ALA A 27 -3.84 -7.69 -2.25
C ALA A 27 -5.35 -7.85 -2.15
N GLU A 28 -6.03 -8.10 -3.27
CA GLU A 28 -7.48 -8.32 -3.30
C GLU A 28 -7.88 -9.51 -2.41
N LYS A 29 -7.18 -10.64 -2.52
CA LYS A 29 -7.46 -11.82 -1.68
C LYS A 29 -7.26 -11.53 -0.19
N MET A 30 -6.26 -10.72 0.16
CA MET A 30 -5.98 -10.33 1.54
C MET A 30 -7.06 -9.41 2.11
N ILE A 31 -7.58 -8.49 1.30
CA ILE A 31 -8.73 -7.62 1.62
C ILE A 31 -9.98 -8.47 1.86
N GLN A 32 -10.33 -9.34 0.90
CA GLN A 32 -11.50 -10.21 1.02
C GLN A 32 -11.42 -11.17 2.22
N SER A 33 -10.19 -11.59 2.58
CA SER A 33 -9.96 -12.44 3.76
C SER A 33 -10.03 -11.68 5.09
N GLY A 34 -10.26 -10.37 5.08
CA GLY A 34 -10.26 -9.53 6.29
C GLY A 34 -8.90 -9.40 6.98
N LYS A 35 -7.81 -9.74 6.26
CA LYS A 35 -6.44 -9.71 6.80
C LYS A 35 -5.71 -8.42 6.46
N ALA A 36 -6.18 -7.66 5.48
CA ALA A 36 -5.58 -6.39 5.11
C ALA A 36 -5.93 -5.30 6.14
N ARG A 37 -4.92 -4.54 6.55
CA ARG A 37 -4.98 -3.42 7.49
C ARG A 37 -4.74 -2.07 6.82
N SER A 38 -4.15 -2.08 5.62
CA SER A 38 -4.11 -0.92 4.73
C SER A 38 -3.69 -1.33 3.33
N VAL A 39 -3.98 -0.47 2.36
CA VAL A 39 -3.65 -0.66 0.96
C VAL A 39 -2.99 0.60 0.40
N LEU A 40 -1.84 0.41 -0.24
CA LEU A 40 -1.17 1.40 -1.07
C LEU A 40 -1.32 1.03 -2.54
N VAL A 41 -1.67 2.02 -3.35
CA VAL A 41 -1.73 1.89 -4.81
C VAL A 41 -0.74 2.88 -5.44
N ALA A 42 -0.06 2.44 -6.49
CA ALA A 42 0.83 3.31 -7.25
C ALA A 42 0.04 4.44 -7.94
N GLU A 43 0.62 5.63 -7.97
CA GLU A 43 0.03 6.81 -8.61
C GLU A 43 -0.06 6.65 -10.14
N ASP A 44 0.82 5.86 -10.76
CA ASP A 44 0.76 5.49 -12.18
C ASP A 44 -0.05 4.21 -12.44
N ALA A 45 -0.75 3.67 -11.43
CA ALA A 45 -1.71 2.59 -11.65
C ALA A 45 -2.85 3.04 -12.58
N SER A 46 -3.37 2.09 -13.36
CA SER A 46 -4.50 2.33 -14.25
C SER A 46 -5.72 2.78 -13.45
N ASP A 47 -6.55 3.66 -14.01
CA ASP A 47 -7.78 4.16 -13.36
C ASP A 47 -8.70 3.04 -12.91
N ASN A 48 -8.78 1.96 -13.70
CA ASN A 48 -9.56 0.78 -13.37
C ASN A 48 -9.07 0.12 -12.07
N THR A 49 -7.76 -0.05 -11.90
CA THR A 49 -7.15 -0.59 -10.68
C THR A 49 -7.39 0.35 -9.49
N LYS A 50 -7.14 1.65 -9.66
CA LYS A 50 -7.37 2.65 -8.59
C LYS A 50 -8.81 2.62 -8.11
N LYS A 51 -9.78 2.64 -9.04
CA LYS A 51 -11.20 2.61 -8.73
C LYS A 51 -11.60 1.31 -8.03
N CYS A 52 -11.16 0.17 -8.57
CA CYS A 52 -11.48 -1.15 -8.01
C CYS A 52 -10.97 -1.30 -6.56
N PHE A 53 -9.72 -0.91 -6.30
CA PHE A 53 -9.15 -0.99 -4.95
C PHE A 53 -9.75 0.03 -4.00
N ARG A 54 -10.03 1.25 -4.48
CA ARG A 54 -10.72 2.27 -3.68
C ARG A 54 -12.09 1.78 -3.21
N ASP A 55 -12.90 1.22 -4.11
CA ASP A 55 -14.24 0.73 -3.82
C ASP A 55 -14.22 -0.43 -2.81
N LYS A 56 -13.29 -1.38 -2.99
CA LYS A 56 -13.07 -2.46 -2.02
C LYS A 56 -12.61 -1.94 -0.66
N CYS A 57 -11.63 -1.03 -0.63
CA CYS A 57 -11.15 -0.47 0.63
C CYS A 57 -12.25 0.27 1.38
N LEU A 58 -13.09 1.02 0.67
CA LEU A 58 -14.29 1.66 1.23
C LEU A 58 -15.26 0.63 1.81
N PHE A 59 -15.59 -0.42 1.05
CA PHE A 59 -16.50 -1.48 1.47
C PHE A 59 -16.02 -2.23 2.72
N TYR A 60 -14.73 -2.56 2.80
CA TYR A 60 -14.12 -3.25 3.94
C TYR A 60 -13.63 -2.30 5.05
N ASN A 61 -13.84 -0.99 4.90
CA ASN A 61 -13.36 0.07 5.80
C ASN A 61 -11.85 -0.04 6.11
N ILE A 62 -11.06 -0.22 5.05
CA ILE A 62 -9.61 -0.35 5.11
C ILE A 62 -8.96 0.97 4.64
N PRO A 63 -7.96 1.49 5.36
CA PRO A 63 -7.21 2.68 4.94
C PRO A 63 -6.59 2.52 3.55
N PHE A 64 -6.83 3.51 2.70
CA PHE A 64 -6.37 3.54 1.31
C PHE A 64 -5.50 4.79 1.08
N ALA A 65 -4.36 4.62 0.41
CA ALA A 65 -3.51 5.73 -0.02
C ALA A 65 -2.91 5.47 -1.40
N MET A 66 -2.70 6.54 -2.17
CA MET A 66 -1.93 6.49 -3.41
C MET A 66 -0.52 7.03 -3.14
N PHE A 67 0.51 6.28 -3.52
CA PHE A 67 1.88 6.69 -3.27
C PHE A 67 2.88 6.02 -4.22
N ALA A 68 3.77 6.83 -4.78
CA ALA A 68 4.89 6.42 -5.62
C ALA A 68 4.47 5.69 -6.90
N THR A 69 5.44 5.36 -7.74
CA THR A 69 5.20 4.62 -8.97
C THR A 69 5.28 3.11 -8.76
N LYS A 70 4.73 2.32 -9.69
CA LYS A 70 4.76 0.85 -9.65
C LYS A 70 6.18 0.31 -9.55
N ASP A 71 7.12 0.97 -10.22
CA ASP A 71 8.55 0.68 -10.19
C ASP A 71 9.11 0.89 -8.77
N ARG A 72 8.91 2.08 -8.20
CA ARG A 72 9.38 2.40 -6.85
C ARG A 72 8.78 1.50 -5.77
N LEU A 73 7.47 1.24 -5.85
CA LEU A 73 6.79 0.33 -4.93
C LEU A 73 7.33 -1.10 -5.05
N GLY A 74 7.55 -1.58 -6.28
CA GLY A 74 8.16 -2.88 -6.55
C GLY A 74 9.56 -2.96 -5.95
N HIS A 75 10.41 -2.00 -6.29
CA HIS A 75 11.81 -1.96 -5.86
C HIS A 75 11.94 -1.91 -4.33
N ALA A 76 11.09 -1.13 -3.65
CA ALA A 76 11.06 -1.03 -2.19
C ALA A 76 10.85 -2.37 -1.48
N ILE A 77 10.10 -3.28 -2.09
CA ILE A 77 9.84 -4.63 -1.54
C ILE A 77 10.71 -5.71 -2.19
N GLY A 78 11.76 -5.33 -2.92
CA GLY A 78 12.65 -6.24 -3.62
C GLY A 78 12.00 -7.02 -4.76
N LYS A 79 11.03 -6.42 -5.47
CA LYS A 79 10.39 -6.96 -6.68
C LYS A 79 10.56 -6.01 -7.86
N GLU A 80 10.29 -6.46 -9.08
CA GLU A 80 10.39 -5.61 -10.28
C GLU A 80 9.35 -4.48 -10.28
N MET A 81 8.08 -4.78 -10.59
CA MET A 81 7.03 -3.77 -10.68
C MET A 81 5.77 -4.23 -9.93
N ARG A 82 5.25 -3.38 -9.04
CA ARG A 82 4.03 -3.67 -8.26
C ARG A 82 3.14 -2.44 -8.15
N ALA A 83 1.94 -2.54 -8.71
CA ALA A 83 0.96 -1.46 -8.67
C ALA A 83 0.17 -1.36 -7.36
N VAL A 84 0.07 -2.46 -6.61
CA VAL A 84 -0.71 -2.52 -5.38
C VAL A 84 0.08 -3.26 -4.31
N ILE A 85 0.03 -2.72 -3.09
CA ILE A 85 0.66 -3.26 -1.89
C ILE A 85 -0.40 -3.25 -0.78
N ALA A 86 -0.75 -4.41 -0.24
CA ALA A 86 -1.59 -4.52 0.95
C ALA A 86 -0.73 -4.95 2.15
N LEU A 87 -0.92 -4.26 3.28
CA LEU A 87 -0.29 -4.58 4.55
C LEU A 87 -1.27 -5.36 5.41
N SER A 88 -0.81 -6.46 6.00
CA SER A 88 -1.59 -7.27 6.93
C SER A 88 -1.38 -6.91 8.41
N ASP A 89 -0.38 -6.08 8.69
CA ASP A 89 0.03 -5.71 10.03
C ASP A 89 -0.42 -4.27 10.37
N GLU A 90 -1.03 -4.10 11.54
CA GLU A 90 -1.59 -2.82 11.95
C GLU A 90 -0.50 -1.82 12.37
N GLY A 91 0.59 -2.29 12.99
CA GLY A 91 1.71 -1.44 13.39
C GLY A 91 2.42 -0.85 12.19
N LEU A 92 2.71 -1.69 11.18
CA LEU A 92 3.27 -1.27 9.90
C LEU A 92 2.32 -0.35 9.14
N SER A 93 1.03 -0.67 9.11
CA SER A 93 0.00 0.17 8.50
C SER A 93 0.01 1.59 9.09
N LYS A 94 -0.09 1.72 10.41
CA LYS A 94 -0.06 3.01 11.10
C LYS A 94 1.24 3.78 10.85
N ALA A 95 2.37 3.08 10.88
CA ALA A 95 3.67 3.71 10.68
C ALA A 95 3.85 4.23 9.24
N VAL A 96 3.41 3.47 8.23
CA VAL A 96 3.41 3.90 6.82
C VAL A 96 2.49 5.10 6.62
N PHE A 97 1.26 5.06 7.09
CA PHE A 97 0.30 6.15 6.94
C PHE A 97 0.78 7.43 7.63
N ARG A 98 1.37 7.32 8.82
CA ARG A 98 1.98 8.46 9.53
C ARG A 98 3.11 9.11 8.73
N LEU A 99 3.91 8.31 8.02
CA LEU A 99 4.96 8.83 7.15
C LEU A 99 4.39 9.48 5.88
N LEU A 100 3.32 8.90 5.31
CA LEU A 100 2.59 9.47 4.17
C LEU A 100 1.99 10.85 4.50
N GLU A 101 1.44 11.03 5.71
CA GLU A 101 0.94 12.33 6.16
C GLU A 101 2.01 13.40 6.19
N GLN A 102 3.23 13.04 6.60
CA GLN A 102 4.34 13.99 6.70
C GLN A 102 4.84 14.47 5.34
N ILE A 103 4.53 13.76 4.26
CA ILE A 103 4.89 14.14 2.88
C ILE A 103 3.72 14.73 2.10
N GLY A 104 2.56 14.94 2.73
CA GLY A 104 1.36 15.44 2.06
C GLY A 104 0.67 14.41 1.17
N GLY A 105 0.91 13.11 1.41
CA GLY A 105 0.14 12.07 0.75
C GLY A 105 -1.33 12.20 1.11
N GLU A 106 -2.19 12.39 0.11
CA GLU A 106 -3.64 12.50 0.31
C GLU A 106 -4.16 11.22 0.96
N LYS A 107 -4.50 11.32 2.25
CA LYS A 107 -5.32 10.32 2.91
C LYS A 107 -6.71 10.38 2.29
N HIS A 108 -7.17 9.28 1.75
CA HIS A 108 -8.60 9.05 1.64
C HIS A 108 -9.00 8.17 2.82
N GLU A 109 -9.38 8.82 3.91
CA GLU A 109 -10.12 8.15 4.99
C GLU A 109 -11.49 7.76 4.42
N SER A 110 -11.81 6.46 4.52
CA SER A 110 -13.12 5.88 4.20
C SER A 110 -13.95 5.75 5.45
#